data_AF-A0A1H4NCT2-F1
#
_entry.id   AF-A0A1H4NCT2-F1
#
_cell.length_a   1.000
_cell.length_b   1.000
_cell.length_c   1.000
_cell.angle_alpha   90.00
_cell.angle_beta   90.00
_cell.angle_gamma   90.00
#
_symmetry.space_group_name_H-M   'P 1'
#
loop_
_entity.id
_entity.type
_entity.pdbx_description
1 polymer ?
#
loop_
_entity_poly.entity_id
_entity_poly.type
_entity_poly.pdbx_seq_one_letter_code
_entity_poly.pdbx_strand_id
1 'polypeptide(L)'
;MTLEGLLSRWGLVAVFWGCFFEGETAAILGGVITHHGLSHWALTALAAFAGAFLADQIWFLLSRHMPREGRIGSWLSRMADRAKANWLHQWLSRHPDGLTLAFRFVPGTRIVGPVLLAQTAMGWRRFTALNALSCAIWAMLFTALGYHFGRAVYLMLGRLHGMHLGMMLIMIAGVGLALHLILRRKARRRSARQAADQA
;
A
#
# COMPACT_ATOMS: atom_id res chain seq x y z
N MET A 1 -30.85 -1.19 11.29
CA MET A 1 -29.82 -2.24 11.09
C MET A 1 -28.77 -2.06 12.18
N THR A 2 -28.42 -3.11 12.92
CA THR A 2 -27.40 -3.04 13.98
C THR A 2 -26.00 -2.98 13.37
N LEU A 3 -25.08 -2.28 14.02
CA LEU A 3 -23.68 -2.15 13.59
C LEU A 3 -23.02 -3.52 13.39
N GLU A 4 -23.35 -4.47 14.26
CA GLU A 4 -22.91 -5.87 14.21
C GLU A 4 -23.35 -6.57 12.92
N GLY A 5 -24.59 -6.35 12.46
CA GLY A 5 -25.09 -6.92 11.20
C GLY A 5 -24.40 -6.33 9.96
N LEU A 6 -24.01 -5.05 10.01
CA LEU A 6 -23.25 -4.41 8.94
C LEU A 6 -21.81 -4.95 8.89
N LEU A 7 -21.16 -5.09 10.05
CA LEU A 7 -19.80 -5.60 10.19
C LEU A 7 -19.69 -7.08 9.85
N SER A 8 -20.67 -7.90 10.22
CA SER A 8 -20.70 -9.31 9.83
C SER A 8 -20.81 -9.48 8.30
N ARG A 9 -21.59 -8.61 7.64
CA ARG A 9 -21.85 -8.70 6.20
C ARG A 9 -20.77 -8.04 5.33
N TRP A 10 -20.22 -6.90 5.76
CA TRP A 10 -19.26 -6.11 4.99
C TRP A 10 -17.84 -6.13 5.56
N GLY A 11 -17.62 -6.70 6.75
CA GLY A 11 -16.31 -6.70 7.41
C GLY A 11 -15.23 -7.38 6.58
N LEU A 12 -15.54 -8.53 5.95
CA LEU A 12 -14.60 -9.21 5.06
C LEU A 12 -14.29 -8.38 3.80
N VAL A 13 -15.30 -7.72 3.24
CA VAL A 13 -15.14 -6.85 2.06
C VAL A 13 -14.31 -5.61 2.42
N ALA A 14 -14.54 -5.04 3.60
CA ALA A 14 -13.77 -3.92 4.13
C ALA A 14 -12.31 -4.31 4.40
N VAL A 15 -12.07 -5.50 4.95
CA VAL A 15 -10.71 -6.04 5.14
C VAL A 15 -10.02 -6.26 3.80
N PHE A 16 -10.71 -6.82 2.81
CA PHE A 16 -10.17 -7.01 1.46
C PHE A 16 -9.73 -5.69 0.83
N TRP A 17 -10.63 -4.71 0.71
CA TRP A 17 -10.33 -3.43 0.09
C TRP A 17 -9.38 -2.59 0.93
N GLY A 18 -9.51 -2.64 2.25
CA GLY A 18 -8.56 -2.01 3.16
C GLY A 18 -7.17 -2.59 2.99
N CYS A 19 -7.02 -3.91 2.86
CA CYS A 19 -5.73 -4.54 2.61
C CYS A 19 -5.21 -4.25 1.20
N PHE A 20 -6.09 -4.02 0.23
CA PHE A 20 -5.74 -3.63 -1.13
C PHE A 20 -5.09 -2.24 -1.19
N PHE A 21 -5.65 -1.25 -0.47
CA PHE A 21 -5.18 0.14 -0.50
C PHE A 21 -4.20 0.52 0.62
N GLU A 22 -4.52 0.15 1.86
CA GLU A 22 -3.88 0.66 3.08
C GLU A 22 -3.09 -0.42 3.82
N GLY A 23 -3.49 -1.70 3.69
CA GLY A 23 -2.69 -2.82 4.14
C GLY A 23 -2.78 -3.15 5.62
N GLU A 24 -1.75 -2.77 6.37
CA GLU A 24 -1.45 -3.25 7.72
C GLU A 24 -2.58 -2.93 8.70
N THR A 25 -3.07 -1.69 8.65
CA THR A 25 -4.18 -1.22 9.50
C THR A 25 -5.42 -2.07 9.30
N ALA A 26 -5.79 -2.33 8.04
CA ALA A 26 -6.98 -3.10 7.69
C ALA A 26 -6.89 -4.57 8.14
N ALA A 27 -5.72 -5.19 8.04
CA ALA A 27 -5.51 -6.56 8.51
C ALA A 27 -5.58 -6.66 10.04
N ILE A 28 -4.97 -5.72 10.76
CA ILE A 28 -5.05 -5.65 12.22
C ILE A 28 -6.50 -5.44 12.65
N LEU A 29 -7.21 -4.48 12.05
CA LEU A 29 -8.63 -4.23 12.34
C LEU A 29 -9.50 -5.45 12.05
N GLY A 30 -9.25 -6.18 10.96
CA GLY A 30 -9.89 -7.47 10.71
C GLY A 30 -9.64 -8.49 11.83
N GLY A 31 -8.41 -8.55 12.33
CA GLY A 31 -8.06 -9.34 13.52
C GLY A 31 -8.86 -8.93 14.77
N VAL A 32 -9.04 -7.63 15.00
CA VAL A 32 -9.85 -7.12 16.13
C VAL A 32 -11.33 -7.52 15.96
N ILE A 33 -11.88 -7.38 14.76
CA ILE A 33 -13.28 -7.76 14.46
C ILE A 33 -13.50 -9.25 14.72
N THR A 34 -12.54 -10.09 14.32
CA THR A 34 -12.59 -11.54 14.56
C THR A 34 -12.43 -11.90 16.04
N HIS A 35 -11.64 -11.14 16.81
CA HIS A 35 -11.54 -11.30 18.26
C HIS A 35 -12.90 -11.14 18.97
N HIS A 36 -13.73 -10.22 18.50
CA HIS A 36 -15.08 -9.98 19.03
C HIS A 36 -16.14 -10.97 18.53
N GLY A 37 -15.74 -12.03 17.81
CA GLY A 37 -16.65 -13.06 17.31
C GLY A 37 -17.53 -12.62 16.14
N LEU A 38 -17.26 -11.46 15.53
CA LEU A 38 -18.06 -10.90 14.44
C LEU A 38 -17.73 -11.50 13.07
N SER A 39 -16.61 -12.23 12.96
CA SER A 39 -16.19 -12.93 11.75
C SER A 39 -15.30 -14.12 12.08
N HIS A 40 -15.09 -15.02 11.11
CA HIS A 40 -14.14 -16.12 11.22
C HIS A 40 -12.72 -15.64 10.88
N TRP A 41 -11.76 -15.99 11.74
CA TRP A 41 -10.35 -15.63 11.56
C TRP A 41 -9.80 -16.08 10.20
N ALA A 42 -10.06 -17.33 9.80
CA ALA A 42 -9.60 -17.87 8.53
C ALA A 42 -10.12 -17.08 7.31
N LEU A 43 -11.40 -16.68 7.32
CA LEU A 43 -11.98 -15.88 6.24
C LEU A 43 -11.40 -14.46 6.20
N THR A 44 -11.11 -13.89 7.37
CA THR A 44 -10.48 -12.57 7.50
C THR A 44 -9.04 -12.59 7.01
N ALA A 45 -8.26 -13.61 7.39
CA ALA A 45 -6.92 -13.83 6.88
C ALA A 45 -6.92 -14.04 5.36
N LEU A 46 -7.88 -14.81 4.83
CA LEU A 46 -8.05 -15.00 3.39
C LEU A 46 -8.40 -13.69 2.66
N ALA A 47 -9.30 -12.89 3.20
CA ALA A 47 -9.66 -11.59 2.63
C ALA A 47 -8.46 -10.63 2.63
N ALA A 48 -7.71 -10.58 3.73
CA ALA A 48 -6.49 -9.77 3.84
C ALA A 48 -5.41 -10.22 2.85
N PHE A 49 -5.20 -11.54 2.75
CA PHE A 49 -4.32 -12.16 1.76
C PHE A 49 -4.71 -11.76 0.34
N ALA A 50 -5.98 -11.97 -0.03
CA ALA A 50 -6.44 -11.75 -1.40
C ALA A 50 -6.34 -10.26 -1.80
N GLY A 51 -6.70 -9.34 -0.90
CA GLY A 51 -6.59 -7.91 -1.16
C GLY A 51 -5.15 -7.46 -1.38
N ALA A 52 -4.23 -7.93 -0.53
CA ALA A 52 -2.82 -7.60 -0.66
C ALA A 52 -2.18 -8.24 -1.90
N PHE A 53 -2.42 -9.53 -2.11
CA PHE A 53 -1.91 -10.28 -3.24
C PHE A 53 -2.34 -9.64 -4.57
N LEU A 54 -3.62 -9.27 -4.69
CA LEU A 54 -4.14 -8.65 -5.91
C LEU A 54 -3.51 -7.28 -6.17
N ALA A 55 -3.35 -6.45 -5.14
CA ALA A 55 -2.69 -5.16 -5.26
C ALA A 55 -1.25 -5.30 -5.80
N ASP A 56 -0.48 -6.23 -5.22
CA ASP A 56 0.93 -6.43 -5.58
C ASP A 56 1.05 -7.03 -7.00
N GLN A 57 0.14 -7.94 -7.38
CA GLN A 57 0.05 -8.48 -8.74
C GLN A 57 -0.25 -7.39 -9.76
N ILE A 58 -1.18 -6.46 -9.47
CA ILE A 58 -1.49 -5.34 -10.34
C ILE A 58 -0.24 -4.47 -10.52
N TRP A 59 0.45 -4.09 -9.44
CA TRP A 59 1.65 -3.26 -9.54
C TRP A 59 2.77 -3.92 -10.34
N PHE A 60 3.00 -5.22 -10.12
CA PHE A 60 4.00 -5.98 -10.87
C PHE A 60 3.66 -6.06 -12.37
N LEU A 61 2.43 -6.47 -12.70
CA LEU A 61 2.01 -6.65 -14.09
C LEU A 61 1.92 -5.31 -14.83
N LEU A 62 1.41 -4.27 -14.17
CA LEU A 62 1.35 -2.93 -14.71
C LEU A 62 2.76 -2.43 -15.01
N SER A 63 3.69 -2.56 -14.06
CA SER A 63 5.08 -2.14 -14.31
C SER A 63 5.81 -2.99 -15.36
N ARG A 64 5.42 -4.26 -15.54
CA ARG A 64 6.03 -5.18 -16.50
C ARG A 64 5.59 -4.91 -17.94
N HIS A 65 4.30 -4.63 -18.14
CA HIS A 65 3.71 -4.54 -19.49
C HIS A 65 3.46 -3.11 -19.95
N MET A 66 3.42 -2.13 -19.04
CA MET A 66 3.20 -0.74 -19.44
C MET A 66 4.43 -0.23 -20.21
N PRO A 67 4.26 0.31 -21.43
CA PRO A 67 5.34 0.96 -22.15
C PRO A 67 5.96 2.07 -21.30
N ARG A 68 7.27 2.29 -21.40
CA ARG A 68 7.96 3.40 -20.70
C ARG A 68 7.50 4.77 -21.20
N GLU A 69 7.00 4.81 -22.43
CA GLU A 69 6.43 5.98 -23.07
C GLU A 69 5.01 6.25 -22.53
N GLY A 70 4.66 7.53 -22.38
CA GLY A 70 3.39 7.96 -21.80
C GLY A 70 3.46 8.32 -20.31
N ARG A 71 2.38 8.93 -19.81
CA ARG A 71 2.36 9.58 -18.49
C ARG A 71 2.53 8.57 -17.33
N ILE A 72 1.91 7.40 -17.42
CA ILE A 72 1.96 6.38 -16.36
C ILE A 72 3.25 5.57 -16.45
N GLY A 73 3.65 5.16 -17.66
CA GLY A 73 4.91 4.46 -17.91
C GLY A 73 6.14 5.23 -17.45
N SER A 74 6.21 6.52 -17.79
CA SER A 74 7.31 7.40 -17.35
C SER A 74 7.29 7.64 -15.84
N TRP A 75 6.13 7.63 -15.19
CA TRP A 75 6.04 7.72 -13.73
C TRP A 75 6.55 6.44 -13.06
N LEU A 76 6.14 5.26 -13.55
CA LEU A 76 6.61 3.95 -13.09
C LEU A 76 8.12 3.81 -13.29
N SER A 77 8.66 4.22 -14.45
CA SER A 77 10.09 4.17 -14.73
C SER A 77 10.87 5.05 -13.76
N ARG A 78 10.44 6.31 -13.56
CA ARG A 78 11.08 7.23 -12.62
C ARG A 78 11.03 6.72 -11.19
N MET A 79 9.93 6.08 -10.78
CA MET A 79 9.81 5.47 -9.47
C MET A 79 10.80 4.32 -9.30
N ALA A 80 10.89 3.43 -10.29
CA ALA A 80 11.87 2.36 -10.31
C ALA A 80 13.30 2.91 -10.29
N ASP A 81 13.62 3.93 -11.09
CA ASP A 81 14.98 4.50 -11.18
C ASP A 81 15.40 5.19 -9.88
N ARG A 82 14.47 5.88 -9.20
CA ARG A 82 14.73 6.42 -7.86
C ARG A 82 14.94 5.33 -6.82
N ALA A 83 14.16 4.25 -6.89
CA ALA A 83 14.32 3.11 -6.00
C ALA A 83 15.63 2.36 -6.25
N LYS A 84 16.10 2.32 -7.51
CA LYS A 84 17.41 1.78 -7.89
C LYS A 84 18.59 2.59 -7.32
N ALA A 85 18.39 3.88 -7.05
CA ALA A 85 19.43 4.70 -6.43
C ALA A 85 19.62 4.41 -4.92
N ASN A 86 18.71 3.66 -4.30
CA ASN A 86 18.74 3.36 -2.87
C ASN A 86 19.32 1.97 -2.57
N TRP A 87 19.53 1.67 -1.27
CA TRP A 87 19.99 0.37 -0.76
C TRP A 87 19.23 -0.83 -1.34
N LEU A 88 17.95 -0.65 -1.66
CA LEU A 88 17.07 -1.66 -2.26
C LEU A 88 17.65 -2.26 -3.56
N HIS A 89 18.45 -1.52 -4.33
CA HIS A 89 19.07 -2.01 -5.55
C HIS A 89 20.18 -3.04 -5.32
N GLN A 90 21.05 -2.80 -4.33
CA GLN A 90 22.14 -3.72 -4.00
C GLN A 90 21.59 -5.06 -3.49
N TRP A 91 20.42 -5.03 -2.84
CA TRP A 91 19.73 -6.22 -2.38
C TRP A 91 18.93 -6.90 -3.50
N LEU A 92 18.26 -6.13 -4.36
CA LEU A 92 17.55 -6.63 -5.54
C LEU A 92 18.46 -7.41 -6.49
N SER A 93 19.67 -6.90 -6.76
CA SER A 93 20.60 -7.53 -7.71
C SER A 93 21.19 -8.84 -7.19
N ARG A 94 21.31 -9.00 -5.86
CA ARG A 94 21.88 -10.20 -5.23
C ARG A 94 20.83 -11.23 -4.82
N HIS A 95 19.67 -10.77 -4.33
CA HIS A 95 18.62 -11.63 -3.76
C HIS A 95 17.20 -11.18 -4.14
N PRO A 96 16.81 -11.29 -5.43
CA PRO A 96 15.49 -10.86 -5.90
C PRO A 96 14.34 -11.67 -5.26
N ASP A 97 14.57 -12.95 -4.95
CA ASP A 97 13.58 -13.78 -4.26
C ASP A 97 13.38 -13.34 -2.81
N GLY A 98 14.49 -13.09 -2.09
CA GLY A 98 14.45 -12.60 -0.72
C GLY A 98 13.77 -11.24 -0.63
N LEU A 99 14.01 -10.36 -1.61
CA LEU A 99 13.30 -9.09 -1.69
C LEU A 99 11.79 -9.28 -1.91
N THR A 100 11.38 -10.26 -2.73
CA THR A 100 9.95 -10.59 -2.93
C THR A 100 9.26 -10.98 -1.63
N LEU A 101 9.98 -11.64 -0.72
CA LEU A 101 9.46 -11.98 0.61
C LEU A 101 9.50 -10.80 1.59
N ALA A 102 10.52 -9.94 1.49
CA ALA A 102 10.79 -8.91 2.49
C ALA A 102 10.17 -7.54 2.20
N PHE A 103 9.89 -7.18 0.93
CA PHE A 103 9.46 -5.82 0.57
C PHE A 103 8.18 -5.37 1.27
N ARG A 104 7.36 -6.32 1.74
CA ARG A 104 6.10 -6.05 2.38
C ARG A 104 6.23 -5.70 3.87
N PHE A 105 7.36 -6.02 4.49
CA PHE A 105 7.64 -5.72 5.89
C PHE A 105 8.36 -4.38 6.08
N VAL A 106 8.85 -3.78 4.99
CA VAL A 106 9.53 -2.50 5.02
C VAL A 106 8.55 -1.38 4.67
N PRO A 107 8.41 -0.33 5.50
CA PRO A 107 7.54 0.79 5.20
C PRO A 107 7.91 1.49 3.88
N GLY A 108 6.91 1.80 3.06
CA GLY A 108 7.11 2.52 1.79
C GLY A 108 7.58 1.66 0.61
N THR A 109 7.98 0.41 0.82
CA THR A 109 8.39 -0.49 -0.28
C THR A 109 7.27 -1.32 -0.86
N ARG A 110 6.04 -1.19 -0.35
CA ARG A 110 4.89 -1.97 -0.82
C ARG A 110 4.56 -1.77 -2.30
N ILE A 111 4.55 -0.52 -2.76
CA ILE A 111 4.32 -0.20 -4.18
C ILE A 111 5.64 -0.31 -4.96
N VAL A 112 6.73 0.15 -4.34
CA VAL A 112 8.05 0.22 -4.98
C VAL A 112 8.63 -1.18 -5.25
N GLY A 113 8.39 -2.15 -4.36
CA GLY A 113 8.92 -3.51 -4.42
C GLY A 113 8.47 -4.26 -5.67
N PRO A 114 7.16 -4.46 -5.88
CA PRO A 114 6.64 -5.10 -7.10
C PRO A 114 7.06 -4.39 -8.37
N VAL A 115 7.08 -3.05 -8.37
CA VAL A 115 7.54 -2.23 -9.50
C VAL A 115 9.02 -2.44 -9.80
N LEU A 116 9.86 -2.54 -8.77
CA LEU A 116 11.29 -2.79 -8.92
C LEU A 116 11.57 -4.23 -9.37
N LEU A 117 10.87 -5.21 -8.79
CA LEU A 117 10.93 -6.62 -9.18
C LEU A 117 10.48 -6.82 -10.62
N ALA A 118 9.49 -6.05 -11.08
CA ALA A 118 9.04 -6.04 -12.48
C ALA A 118 10.10 -5.52 -13.47
N GLN A 119 11.16 -4.85 -13.01
CA GLN A 119 12.29 -4.44 -13.86
C GLN A 119 13.41 -5.49 -13.92
N THR A 120 13.33 -6.55 -13.10
CA THR A 120 14.31 -7.66 -13.12
C THR A 120 13.94 -8.72 -14.15
N ALA A 121 14.82 -9.70 -14.36
CA ALA A 121 14.55 -10.88 -15.18
C ALA A 121 13.53 -11.86 -14.55
N MET A 122 12.94 -11.55 -13.40
CA MET A 122 11.97 -12.41 -12.72
C MET A 122 10.69 -12.61 -13.54
N GLY A 123 10.40 -13.86 -13.92
CA GLY A 123 9.15 -14.21 -14.59
C GLY A 123 7.92 -14.04 -13.68
N TRP A 124 6.75 -13.78 -14.28
CA TRP A 124 5.50 -13.56 -13.56
C TRP A 124 5.12 -14.72 -12.64
N ARG A 125 5.33 -15.97 -13.06
CA ARG A 125 5.02 -17.17 -12.26
C ARG A 125 5.83 -17.22 -10.96
N ARG A 126 7.12 -16.88 -11.05
CA ARG A 126 8.03 -16.87 -9.90
C ARG A 126 7.65 -15.76 -8.92
N PHE A 127 7.36 -14.56 -9.44
CA PHE A 127 6.86 -13.47 -8.62
C PHE A 127 5.55 -13.87 -7.91
N THR A 128 4.57 -14.39 -8.64
CA THR A 128 3.26 -14.78 -8.08
C THR A 128 3.40 -15.83 -6.97
N ALA A 129 4.23 -16.86 -7.14
CA ALA A 129 4.42 -17.89 -6.11
C ALA A 129 5.07 -17.32 -4.84
N LEU A 130 6.14 -16.54 -4.99
CA LEU A 130 6.83 -15.92 -3.85
C LEU A 130 5.98 -14.84 -3.18
N ASN A 131 5.26 -14.05 -3.97
CA ASN A 131 4.34 -13.04 -3.48
C ASN A 131 3.17 -13.68 -2.72
N ALA A 132 2.60 -14.78 -3.22
CA ALA A 132 1.57 -15.51 -2.50
C ALA A 132 2.07 -15.99 -1.13
N LEU A 133 3.29 -16.56 -1.07
CA LEU A 133 3.87 -16.96 0.21
C LEU A 133 4.06 -15.76 1.16
N SER A 134 4.61 -14.66 0.65
CA SER A 134 4.80 -13.41 1.39
C SER A 134 3.49 -12.85 1.91
N CYS A 135 2.45 -12.75 1.06
CA CYS A 135 1.13 -12.28 1.44
C CYS A 135 0.46 -13.20 2.46
N ALA A 136 0.66 -14.52 2.39
CA ALA A 136 0.07 -15.48 3.32
C ALA A 136 0.69 -15.35 4.71
N ILE A 137 2.02 -15.35 4.81
CA ILE A 137 2.75 -15.10 6.06
C ILE A 137 2.35 -13.72 6.62
N TRP A 138 2.33 -12.73 5.72
CA TRP A 138 1.60 -11.46 5.80
C TRP A 138 0.36 -11.55 6.67
N ALA A 139 -0.66 -12.14 6.05
CA ALA A 139 -2.03 -12.05 6.48
C ALA A 139 -2.21 -12.76 7.80
N MET A 140 -1.59 -13.93 7.96
CA MET A 140 -1.61 -14.66 9.22
C MET A 140 -1.00 -13.83 10.35
N LEU A 141 0.17 -13.22 10.14
CA LEU A 141 0.86 -12.44 11.17
C LEU A 141 0.01 -11.25 11.65
N PHE A 142 -0.44 -10.39 10.73
CA PHE A 142 -1.13 -9.16 11.10
C PHE A 142 -2.57 -9.37 11.58
N THR A 143 -3.28 -10.36 11.03
CA THR A 143 -4.61 -10.71 11.54
C THR A 143 -4.52 -11.43 12.89
N ALA A 144 -3.53 -12.31 13.12
CA ALA A 144 -3.28 -12.90 14.43
C ALA A 144 -2.86 -11.84 15.45
N LEU A 145 -2.04 -10.86 15.06
CA LEU A 145 -1.68 -9.72 15.91
C LEU A 145 -2.94 -8.96 16.33
N GLY A 146 -3.82 -8.60 15.39
CA GLY A 146 -5.10 -7.97 15.71
C GLY A 146 -6.01 -8.84 16.58
N TYR A 147 -6.01 -10.16 16.35
CA TYR A 147 -6.83 -11.11 17.11
C TYR A 147 -6.37 -11.26 18.56
N HIS A 148 -5.06 -11.39 18.80
CA HIS A 148 -4.52 -11.58 20.15
C HIS A 148 -4.33 -10.26 20.92
N PHE A 149 -3.95 -9.19 20.22
CA PHE A 149 -3.70 -7.89 20.83
C PHE A 149 -4.85 -6.91 20.67
N GLY A 150 -6.02 -7.33 20.13
CA GLY A 150 -7.14 -6.44 19.88
C GLY A 150 -7.58 -5.63 21.09
N ARG A 151 -7.51 -6.21 22.29
CA ARG A 151 -7.79 -5.50 23.56
C ARG A 151 -6.73 -4.44 23.90
N ALA A 152 -5.45 -4.71 23.68
CA ALA A 152 -4.37 -3.75 23.88
C ALA A 152 -4.38 -2.64 22.82
N VAL A 153 -4.65 -3.01 21.56
CA VAL A 153 -4.84 -2.12 20.43
C VAL A 153 -6.05 -1.22 20.64
N TYR A 154 -7.17 -1.73 21.15
CA TYR A 154 -8.35 -0.92 21.51
C TYR A 154 -8.04 0.07 22.65
N LEU A 155 -7.27 -0.34 23.67
CA LEU A 155 -6.85 0.55 24.76
C LEU A 155 -5.85 1.62 24.29
N MET A 156 -4.94 1.29 23.36
CA MET A 156 -4.05 2.27 22.72
C MET A 156 -4.82 3.22 21.80
N LEU A 157 -5.70 2.69 20.93
CA LEU A 157 -6.54 3.49 20.01
C LEU A 157 -7.53 4.37 20.76
N GLY A 158 -8.10 3.90 21.88
CA GLY A 158 -8.92 4.69 22.79
C GLY A 158 -8.19 5.92 23.33
N ARG A 159 -6.89 5.81 23.59
CA ARG A 159 -6.02 6.94 23.99
C ARG A 159 -5.54 7.81 22.81
N LEU A 160 -5.52 7.28 21.59
CA LEU A 160 -5.03 7.95 20.39
C LEU A 160 -6.11 8.72 19.58
N HIS A 161 -7.39 8.66 19.97
CA HIS A 161 -8.49 9.35 19.27
C HIS A 161 -8.26 10.86 19.05
N GLY A 162 -7.52 11.54 19.92
CA GLY A 162 -7.15 12.96 19.72
C GLY A 162 -6.02 13.18 18.70
N MET A 163 -5.11 12.21 18.53
CA MET A 163 -3.91 12.36 17.71
C MET A 163 -4.11 11.92 16.26
N HIS A 164 -4.98 10.93 16.00
CA HIS A 164 -5.26 10.46 14.63
C HIS A 164 -6.04 11.47 13.79
N LEU A 165 -7.01 12.17 14.38
CA LEU A 165 -7.71 13.25 13.67
C LEU A 165 -6.74 14.39 13.34
N GLY A 166 -5.85 14.74 14.28
CA GLY A 166 -4.78 15.72 14.06
C GLY A 166 -3.82 15.32 12.95
N MET A 167 -3.30 14.09 12.96
CA MET A 167 -2.39 13.60 11.91
C MET A 167 -3.06 13.47 10.55
N MET A 168 -4.32 13.02 10.49
CA MET A 168 -5.07 12.92 9.23
C MET A 168 -5.39 14.31 8.65
N LEU A 169 -5.76 15.27 9.50
CA LEU A 169 -5.95 16.67 9.11
C LEU A 169 -4.64 17.32 8.66
N ILE A 170 -3.52 17.05 9.33
CA ILE A 170 -2.18 17.54 8.95
C ILE A 170 -1.76 16.94 7.60
N MET A 171 -2.02 15.65 7.36
CA MET A 171 -1.77 14.99 6.07
C MET A 171 -2.62 15.60 4.95
N ILE A 172 -3.92 15.80 5.17
CA ILE A 172 -4.83 16.41 4.19
C ILE A 172 -4.43 17.87 3.91
N ALA A 173 -4.12 18.64 4.96
CA ALA A 173 -3.65 20.02 4.83
C ALA A 173 -2.30 20.10 4.11
N GLY A 174 -1.38 19.19 4.39
CA GLY A 174 -0.08 19.09 3.73
C GLY A 174 -0.21 18.76 2.24
N VAL A 175 -1.09 17.82 1.88
CA VAL A 175 -1.40 17.48 0.48
C VAL A 175 -2.07 18.67 -0.24
N GLY A 176 -3.02 19.33 0.40
CA GLY A 176 -3.68 20.53 -0.13
C GLY A 176 -2.71 21.69 -0.37
N LEU A 177 -1.82 21.95 0.59
CA LEU A 177 -0.79 22.99 0.47
C LEU A 177 0.22 22.66 -0.63
N ALA A 178 0.67 21.41 -0.72
CA ALA A 178 1.57 20.97 -1.78
C ALA A 178 0.92 21.14 -3.17
N LEU A 179 -0.34 20.74 -3.33
CA LEU A 179 -1.11 20.95 -4.56
C LEU A 179 -1.24 22.45 -4.89
N HIS A 180 -1.58 23.28 -3.90
CA HIS A 180 -1.71 24.73 -4.11
C HIS A 180 -0.40 25.38 -4.57
N LEU A 181 0.73 25.02 -3.95
CA LEU A 181 2.05 25.52 -4.32
C LEU A 181 2.47 25.05 -5.72
N ILE A 182 2.18 23.80 -6.08
CA ILE A 182 2.47 23.26 -7.42
C ILE A 182 1.63 23.99 -8.48
N LEU A 183 0.34 24.22 -8.21
CA LEU A 183 -0.57 24.93 -9.12
C LEU A 183 -0.17 26.40 -9.28
N ARG A 184 0.17 27.09 -8.19
CA ARG A 184 0.70 28.47 -8.22
C ARG A 184 2.00 28.58 -9.00
N ARG A 185 2.94 27.64 -8.79
CA ARG A 185 4.21 27.59 -9.54
C ARG A 185 3.97 27.36 -11.04
N LYS A 186 3.00 26.52 -11.40
CA LYS A 186 2.61 26.31 -12.81
C LYS A 186 1.94 27.54 -13.42
N ALA A 187 1.07 28.23 -12.68
CA ALA A 187 0.41 29.46 -13.15
C ALA A 187 1.43 30.59 -13.41
N ARG A 188 2.35 30.84 -12.47
CA ARG A 188 3.41 31.84 -12.63
C ARG A 188 4.34 31.54 -13.80
N ARG A 189 4.66 30.26 -14.04
CA ARG A 189 5.48 29.84 -15.20
C ARG A 189 4.77 30.00 -16.54
N ARG A 190 3.43 29.95 -16.58
CA ARG A 190 2.64 30.22 -17.80
C ARG A 190 2.61 31.72 -18.10
N SER A 191 2.35 32.56 -17.09
CA SER A 191 2.35 34.02 -17.25
C SER A 191 3.72 34.56 -17.66
N ALA A 192 4.82 34.00 -17.13
CA ALA A 192 6.18 34.40 -17.51
C ALA A 192 6.57 33.98 -18.94
N ARG A 193 5.99 32.90 -19.48
CA ARG A 193 6.22 32.48 -20.88
C ARG A 193 5.43 33.34 -21.86
N GLN A 194 4.18 33.68 -21.55
CA GLN A 194 3.36 34.57 -22.39
C GLN A 194 3.93 35.99 -22.49
N ALA A 195 4.56 36.49 -21.42
CA ALA A 195 5.24 37.79 -21.45
C ALA A 195 6.55 37.77 -22.26
N ALA A 196 7.21 36.61 -22.40
CA ALA A 196 8.42 36.45 -23.19
C ALA A 196 8.13 36.23 -24.69
N ASP A 197 6.95 35.70 -25.04
CA ASP A 197 6.52 35.53 -26.44
C ASP A 197 5.91 36.83 -27.04
N GLN A 198 5.66 37.86 -26.22
CA GLN A 198 5.11 39.16 -26.62
C GLN A 198 6.16 40.30 -26.67
N ALA A 199 7.40 40.03 -26.29
CA ALA A 199 8.53 40.96 -26.31
C ALA A 199 9.50 40.59 -27.44
#